data_AF-A0A9D8X2X6-F1
#
_entry.id   AF-A0A9D8X2X6-F1
#
_cell.length_a   1.000
_cell.length_b   1.000
_cell.length_c   1.000
_cell.angle_alpha   90.00
_cell.angle_beta   90.00
_cell.angle_gamma   90.00
#
_symmetry.space_group_name_H-M   'P 1'
#
loop_
_entity.id
_entity.type
_entity.pdbx_description
1 polymer ?
#
loop_
_entity_poly.entity_id
_entity_poly.type
_entity_poly.pdbx_seq_one_letter_code
_entity_poly.pdbx_strand_id
1 'polypeptide(L)'
;ALKDTFGVSETFWDDVKGNLETAKDVLVWDNICNKEITPVMEDAEFTALAADLLPKGDFNAETFNAWMNELKAKTGRKGTELFHPIRMVLTAEANGPELKTLLPLIGYDKAYKRLKGEKA
;
A
#
# COMPACT_ATOMS: atom_id res chain seq x y z
N ALA A 1 -12.04 -2.38 -24.13
CA ALA A 1 -10.84 -3.06 -23.58
C ALA A 1 -11.19 -3.66 -22.21
N LEU A 2 -10.43 -4.63 -21.69
CA LEU A 2 -10.72 -5.28 -20.38
C LEU A 2 -10.95 -4.26 -19.25
N LYS A 3 -10.24 -3.12 -19.27
CA LYS A 3 -10.46 -1.98 -18.35
C LYS A 3 -11.92 -1.47 -18.31
N ASP A 4 -12.57 -1.35 -19.48
CA ASP A 4 -13.95 -0.84 -19.60
C ASP A 4 -14.97 -1.83 -19.05
N THR A 5 -14.60 -3.12 -18.99
CA THR A 5 -15.41 -4.18 -18.39
C THR A 5 -15.44 -4.10 -16.87
N PHE A 6 -14.41 -3.51 -16.25
CA PHE A 6 -14.27 -3.42 -14.80
C PHE A 6 -14.50 -2.01 -14.25
N GLY A 7 -14.63 -0.99 -15.10
CA GLY A 7 -14.95 0.38 -14.69
C GLY A 7 -13.81 1.09 -13.96
N VAL A 8 -12.56 0.66 -14.16
CA VAL A 8 -11.35 1.27 -13.58
C VAL A 8 -10.69 2.23 -14.57
N SER A 9 -9.95 3.24 -14.08
CA SER A 9 -9.23 4.16 -14.94
C SER A 9 -8.08 3.47 -15.70
N GLU A 10 -7.70 4.02 -16.85
CA GLU A 10 -6.59 3.50 -17.66
C GLU A 10 -5.24 3.57 -16.94
N THR A 11 -4.98 4.68 -16.24
CA THR A 11 -3.78 4.84 -15.42
C THR A 11 -3.69 3.78 -14.33
N PHE A 12 -4.79 3.54 -13.60
CA PHE A 12 -4.82 2.51 -12.57
C PHE A 12 -4.60 1.11 -13.16
N TRP A 13 -5.28 0.79 -14.28
CA TRP A 13 -5.13 -0.49 -14.96
C TRP A 13 -3.67 -0.74 -15.37
N ASP A 14 -3.00 0.26 -15.95
CA ASP A 14 -1.62 0.12 -16.41
C ASP A 14 -0.62 -0.10 -15.25
N ASP A 15 -0.88 0.52 -14.10
CA ASP A 15 -0.04 0.39 -12.90
C ASP A 15 -0.14 -0.99 -12.26
N VAL A 16 -1.32 -1.63 -12.26
CA VAL A 16 -1.54 -2.89 -11.52
C VAL A 16 -1.57 -4.14 -12.40
N LYS A 17 -1.92 -4.04 -13.70
CA LYS A 17 -2.18 -5.20 -14.59
C LYS A 17 -1.02 -6.19 -14.68
N GLY A 18 0.23 -5.73 -14.52
CA GLY A 18 1.42 -6.58 -14.58
C GLY A 18 1.58 -7.50 -13.37
N ASN A 19 0.83 -7.25 -12.30
CA ASN A 19 0.98 -7.92 -11.01
C ASN A 19 -0.32 -8.59 -10.51
N LEU A 20 -1.33 -8.75 -11.37
CA LEU A 20 -2.59 -9.43 -11.03
C LEU A 20 -2.49 -10.93 -11.34
N GLU A 21 -3.05 -11.77 -10.48
CA GLU A 21 -3.20 -13.21 -10.76
C GLU A 21 -4.34 -13.45 -11.75
N THR A 22 -5.43 -12.69 -11.60
CA THR A 22 -6.56 -12.68 -12.53
C THR A 22 -6.98 -11.25 -12.88
N ALA A 23 -7.55 -11.07 -14.08
CA ALA A 23 -8.06 -9.76 -14.50
C ALA A 23 -9.15 -9.19 -13.57
N LYS A 24 -9.86 -10.05 -12.81
CA LYS A 24 -10.90 -9.63 -11.85
C LYS A 24 -10.30 -9.02 -10.58
N ASP A 25 -9.05 -9.34 -10.25
CA ASP A 25 -8.37 -8.83 -9.06
C ASP A 25 -8.24 -7.31 -9.09
N VAL A 26 -8.31 -6.71 -10.28
CA VAL A 26 -8.29 -5.25 -10.44
C VAL A 26 -9.38 -4.56 -9.60
N LEU A 27 -10.54 -5.19 -9.43
CA LEU A 27 -11.63 -4.64 -8.62
C LEU A 27 -11.30 -4.66 -7.11
N VAL A 28 -10.54 -5.65 -6.67
CA VAL A 28 -10.06 -5.74 -5.28
C VAL A 28 -9.07 -4.60 -5.03
N TRP A 29 -8.10 -4.41 -5.93
CA TRP A 29 -7.10 -3.36 -5.78
C TRP A 29 -7.66 -1.96 -5.95
N ASP A 30 -8.65 -1.77 -6.84
CA ASP A 30 -9.38 -0.51 -6.96
C ASP A 30 -10.08 -0.18 -5.64
N ASN A 31 -10.78 -1.15 -5.03
CA ASN A 31 -11.39 -0.95 -3.71
C ASN A 31 -10.35 -0.60 -2.64
N ILE A 32 -9.20 -1.29 -2.60
CA ILE A 32 -8.14 -1.03 -1.62
C ILE A 32 -7.57 0.39 -1.76
N CYS A 33 -7.42 0.89 -2.98
CA CYS A 33 -6.86 2.23 -3.21
C CYS A 33 -7.92 3.32 -3.04
N ASN A 34 -9.14 3.10 -3.55
CA ASN A 34 -10.14 4.15 -3.71
C ASN A 34 -11.24 4.15 -2.63
N LYS A 35 -11.47 3.05 -1.92
CA LYS A 35 -12.48 2.94 -0.85
C LYS A 35 -11.86 2.79 0.53
N GLU A 36 -12.70 2.86 1.55
CA GLU A 36 -12.29 2.61 2.93
C GLU A 36 -12.10 1.12 3.19
N ILE A 37 -10.99 0.77 3.85
CA ILE A 37 -10.74 -0.58 4.36
C ILE A 37 -10.46 -0.53 5.86
N THR A 38 -10.68 -1.65 6.54
CA THR A 38 -10.19 -1.85 7.91
C THR A 38 -8.77 -2.43 7.83
N PRO A 39 -7.74 -1.73 8.35
CA PRO A 39 -6.37 -2.22 8.31
C PRO A 39 -6.18 -3.46 9.20
N VAL A 40 -5.23 -4.33 8.83
CA VAL A 40 -4.84 -5.49 9.65
C VAL A 40 -3.53 -5.17 10.37
N MET A 41 -3.60 -5.03 11.68
CA MET A 41 -2.48 -4.67 12.55
C MET A 41 -1.85 -5.93 13.14
N GLU A 42 -0.74 -6.39 12.57
CA GLU A 42 0.01 -7.52 13.13
C GLU A 42 1.13 -7.06 14.09
N ASP A 43 1.59 -5.82 13.94
CA ASP A 43 2.65 -5.22 14.75
C ASP A 43 2.36 -3.73 14.93
N ALA A 44 1.63 -3.39 15.99
CA ALA A 44 1.15 -2.03 16.24
C ALA A 44 2.29 -1.04 16.52
N GLU A 45 3.36 -1.48 17.19
CA GLU A 45 4.49 -0.62 17.50
C GLU A 45 5.28 -0.28 16.23
N PHE A 46 5.55 -1.28 15.39
CA PHE A 46 6.26 -1.07 14.13
C PHE A 46 5.45 -0.22 13.14
N THR A 47 4.15 -0.46 13.04
CA THR A 47 3.27 0.31 12.14
C THR A 47 3.05 1.74 12.62
N ALA A 48 3.01 1.99 13.93
CA ALA A 48 3.03 3.35 14.47
C ALA A 48 4.33 4.10 14.12
N LEU A 49 5.50 3.46 14.27
CA LEU A 49 6.77 4.04 13.82
C LEU A 49 6.78 4.30 12.31
N ALA A 50 6.22 3.38 11.53
CA ALA A 50 6.08 3.53 10.09
C ALA A 50 5.20 4.74 9.72
N ALA A 51 4.12 4.99 10.46
CA ALA A 51 3.30 6.20 10.31
C ALA A 51 4.12 7.48 10.59
N ASP A 52 4.92 7.47 11.66
CA ASP A 52 5.71 8.65 12.07
C ASP A 52 6.81 8.99 11.05
N LEU A 53 7.35 7.98 10.37
CA LEU A 53 8.38 8.13 9.34
C LEU A 53 7.81 8.27 7.92
N LEU A 54 6.49 8.20 7.74
CA LEU A 54 5.88 8.32 6.42
C LEU A 54 6.11 9.75 5.87
N PRO A 55 6.73 9.92 4.69
CA PRO A 55 6.94 11.24 4.11
C PRO A 55 5.62 11.98 3.93
N LYS A 56 5.56 13.26 4.31
CA LYS A 56 4.33 14.06 4.20
C LYS A 56 4.14 14.58 2.77
N GLY A 57 2.89 14.63 2.33
CA GLY A 57 2.49 15.19 1.04
C GLY A 57 2.36 14.15 -0.07
N ASP A 58 2.44 14.61 -1.31
CA ASP A 58 2.25 13.74 -2.47
C ASP A 58 3.40 12.74 -2.64
N PHE A 59 3.04 11.50 -2.95
CA PHE A 59 4.01 10.44 -3.18
C PHE A 59 4.47 10.43 -4.63
N ASN A 60 5.76 10.13 -4.82
CA ASN A 60 6.38 9.96 -6.12
C ASN A 60 7.12 8.61 -6.19
N ALA A 61 7.80 8.37 -7.31
CA ALA A 61 8.51 7.11 -7.57
C ALA A 61 9.61 6.77 -6.55
N GLU A 62 10.13 7.75 -5.79
CA GLU A 62 11.21 7.58 -4.83
C GLU A 62 10.71 7.42 -3.38
N THR A 63 9.51 7.91 -3.08
CA THR A 63 8.94 7.96 -1.72
C THR A 63 9.00 6.60 -1.02
N PHE A 64 8.54 5.54 -1.67
CA PHE A 64 8.47 4.21 -1.05
C PHE A 64 9.86 3.71 -0.64
N ASN A 65 10.84 3.81 -1.53
CA ASN A 65 12.19 3.32 -1.27
C ASN A 65 12.88 4.13 -0.16
N ALA A 66 12.71 5.46 -0.17
CA ALA A 66 13.23 6.32 0.89
C ALA A 66 12.64 5.96 2.26
N TRP A 67 11.31 5.83 2.33
CA TRP A 67 10.60 5.46 3.56
C TRP A 67 11.03 4.08 4.09
N MET A 68 11.10 3.07 3.21
CA MET A 68 11.50 1.73 3.62
C MET A 68 12.97 1.64 4.05
N ASN A 69 13.85 2.42 3.44
CA ASN A 69 15.25 2.51 3.84
C ASN A 69 15.38 3.14 5.24
N GLU A 70 14.60 4.17 5.53
CA GLU A 70 14.59 4.79 6.86
C GLU A 70 14.07 3.83 7.93
N LEU A 71 12.97 3.12 7.65
CA LEU A 71 12.44 2.09 8.54
C LEU A 71 13.46 0.99 8.81
N LYS A 72 14.13 0.50 7.78
CA LYS A 72 15.20 -0.50 7.89
C LYS A 72 16.38 0.03 8.73
N ALA A 73 16.77 1.28 8.55
CA ALA A 73 17.86 1.88 9.33
C ALA A 73 17.49 2.04 10.82
N LYS A 74 16.24 2.41 11.13
CA LYS A 74 15.75 2.60 12.50
C LYS A 74 15.50 1.30 13.26
N THR A 75 15.04 0.26 12.57
CA THR A 75 14.57 -0.98 13.20
C THR A 75 15.51 -2.16 13.02
N GLY A 76 16.40 -2.11 12.02
CA GLY A 76 17.21 -3.26 11.60
C GLY A 76 16.44 -4.36 10.84
N ARG A 77 15.11 -4.25 10.71
CA ARG A 77 14.25 -5.24 10.06
C ARG A 77 14.54 -5.35 8.56
N LYS A 78 14.39 -6.55 8.00
CA LYS A 78 14.64 -6.86 6.58
C LYS A 78 13.68 -7.94 6.09
N GLY A 79 13.55 -8.05 4.76
CA GLY A 79 12.72 -9.10 4.15
C GLY A 79 11.29 -9.08 4.68
N THR A 80 10.73 -10.25 4.98
CA THR A 80 9.34 -10.40 5.45
C THR A 80 9.04 -9.58 6.70
N GLU A 81 9.95 -9.50 7.67
CA GLU A 81 9.75 -8.74 8.91
C GLU A 81 9.58 -7.23 8.69
N LEU A 82 10.12 -6.72 7.57
CA LEU A 82 10.01 -5.32 7.18
C LEU A 82 8.76 -5.07 6.31
N PHE A 83 8.52 -5.94 5.33
CA PHE A 83 7.51 -5.67 4.30
C PHE A 83 6.13 -6.25 4.59
N HIS A 84 6.04 -7.40 5.26
CA HIS A 84 4.76 -8.07 5.50
C HIS A 84 3.84 -7.26 6.42
N PRO A 85 4.29 -6.73 7.58
CA PRO A 85 3.43 -5.88 8.41
C PRO A 85 2.97 -4.60 7.68
N ILE A 86 3.84 -3.99 6.87
CA ILE A 86 3.51 -2.81 6.05
C ILE A 86 2.46 -3.15 4.99
N ARG A 87 2.55 -4.33 4.37
CA ARG A 87 1.53 -4.79 3.43
C ARG A 87 0.18 -4.97 4.14
N MET A 88 0.16 -5.76 5.21
CA MET A 88 -1.08 -6.08 5.93
C MET A 88 -1.80 -4.83 6.43
N VAL A 89 -1.05 -3.87 6.97
CA VAL A 89 -1.67 -2.64 7.47
C VAL A 89 -2.18 -1.73 6.35
N LEU A 90 -1.49 -1.64 5.21
CA LEU A 90 -1.89 -0.76 4.11
C LEU A 90 -2.99 -1.34 3.22
N THR A 91 -3.06 -2.66 3.09
CA THR A 91 -3.93 -3.31 2.09
C THR A 91 -4.88 -4.35 2.65
N ALA A 92 -4.68 -4.84 3.88
CA ALA A 92 -5.36 -6.02 4.44
C ALA A 92 -5.21 -7.31 3.59
N GLU A 93 -4.29 -7.33 2.64
CA GLU A 93 -4.09 -8.41 1.67
C GLU A 93 -2.62 -8.84 1.64
N ALA A 94 -2.36 -10.11 1.97
CA ALA A 94 -1.00 -10.65 2.13
C ALA A 94 -0.21 -10.77 0.81
N ASN A 95 -0.89 -10.79 -0.34
CA ASN A 95 -0.28 -10.90 -1.67
C ASN A 95 -0.85 -9.82 -2.61
N GLY A 96 -0.20 -9.60 -3.75
CA GLY A 96 -0.69 -8.68 -4.80
C GLY A 96 0.37 -7.73 -5.38
N PRO A 97 -0.06 -6.64 -6.03
CA PRO A 97 0.82 -5.66 -6.67
C PRO A 97 1.87 -5.08 -5.73
N GLU A 98 2.96 -4.60 -6.31
CA GLU A 98 4.07 -4.04 -5.55
C GLU A 98 3.62 -2.83 -4.70
N LEU A 99 4.00 -2.81 -3.42
CA LEU A 99 3.63 -1.72 -2.50
C LEU A 99 4.13 -0.35 -2.97
N LYS A 100 5.26 -0.30 -3.69
CA LYS A 100 5.78 0.94 -4.28
C LYS A 100 4.82 1.56 -5.30
N THR A 101 4.02 0.72 -5.97
CA THR A 101 3.00 1.12 -6.93
C THR A 101 1.69 1.46 -6.22
N LEU A 102 1.32 0.68 -5.20
CA LEU A 102 0.08 0.89 -4.44
C LEU A 102 0.14 2.14 -3.56
N LEU A 103 1.29 2.46 -2.95
CA LEU A 103 1.39 3.57 -2.00
C LEU A 103 0.96 4.92 -2.61
N PRO A 104 1.43 5.34 -3.80
CA PRO A 104 0.93 6.54 -4.48
C PRO A 104 -0.58 6.53 -4.78
N LEU A 105 -1.15 5.36 -5.10
CA LEU A 105 -2.57 5.21 -5.40
C LEU A 105 -3.45 5.29 -4.15
N ILE A 106 -2.94 4.82 -3.01
CA ILE A 106 -3.60 4.95 -1.69
C ILE A 106 -3.55 6.42 -1.21
N GLY A 107 -2.41 7.08 -1.43
CA GLY A 107 -2.17 8.47 -1.01
C GLY A 107 -1.85 8.61 0.49
N TYR A 108 -1.31 9.78 0.86
CA TYR A 108 -0.77 10.03 2.20
C TYR A 108 -1.80 9.87 3.31
N ASP A 109 -2.95 10.54 3.20
CA ASP A 109 -3.93 10.58 4.29
C ASP A 109 -4.47 9.20 4.65
N LYS A 110 -4.77 8.37 3.65
CA LYS A 110 -5.24 6.99 3.87
C LYS A 110 -4.13 6.12 4.40
N ALA A 111 -2.93 6.18 3.82
CA ALA A 111 -1.80 5.38 4.27
C ALA A 111 -1.46 5.69 5.73
N TYR A 112 -1.39 6.97 6.11
CA TYR A 112 -1.13 7.39 7.48
C TYR A 112 -2.19 6.85 8.45
N LYS A 113 -3.48 7.05 8.16
CA LYS A 113 -4.58 6.54 8.99
C LYS A 113 -4.52 5.02 9.15
N ARG A 114 -4.33 4.29 8.05
CA ARG A 114 -4.21 2.83 8.07
C ARG A 114 -3.04 2.38 8.95
N LEU A 115 -1.87 3.01 8.82
CA LEU A 115 -0.69 2.73 9.67
C LEU A 115 -0.94 2.99 11.16
N LYS A 116 -1.88 3.90 11.49
CA LYS A 116 -2.36 4.13 12.87
C LYS A 116 -3.47 3.18 13.31
N GLY A 117 -3.88 2.23 12.46
CA GLY A 117 -4.98 1.29 12.72
C GLY A 117 -6.37 1.86 12.46
N GLU A 118 -6.47 3.02 11.81
CA GLU A 118 -7.73 3.68 11.50
C GLU A 118 -8.29 3.20 10.15
N LYS A 119 -9.62 3.09 10.07
CA LYS A 119 -10.32 2.78 8.83
C LYS A 119 -10.19 3.96 7.85
N ALA A 120 -9.68 3.72 6.64
CA ALA A 120 -9.49 4.74 5.60
C ALA A 120 -9.38 4.15 4.19
#